data_AF-A0A8T0JJK9-F1
#
_entry.id   AF-A0A8T0JJK9-F1
#
_cell.length_a   1.000
_cell.length_b   1.000
_cell.length_c   1.000
_cell.angle_alpha   90.00
_cell.angle_beta   90.00
_cell.angle_gamma   90.00
#
_symmetry.space_group_name_H-M   'P 1'
#
loop_
_entity.id
_entity.type
_entity.pdbx_description
1 polymer ?
#
loop_
_entity_poly.entity_id
_entity_poly.type
_entity_poly.pdbx_seq_one_letter_code
_entity_poly.pdbx_strand_id
1 'polypeptide(L)'
;MEDLQNSALKFFSDQELCNADIVPPAQVRARIEVSVLNFLKILNASNPAISDLPLIQRKYSNSRVNHGLLTELSRVFLSNSISTRSLMRPNAAKAFVRVWKVMEMCYQILLQEKRVTQRELFYKLLCDSPHLFPSQTHVNRTIQDLVALLRCSRYSLGIMASSRGLIAGRLTLQEPGKEVVDCSLCGSSGFAISGDLNLLQRLVLHADARYIIIVEKHAIFQRLTEDRFFHQIPSILITAKGYPDMATRFLLYRINRAFPDLPILALVDWNPAGLAILCTFKFGSVAMGLEAYRYACNVKWLGLRSNDLPLVPDQSFVPLKPKDLQIARSLMSSGILLDSYKDEVAVMIQRGRRAEIEALYFHGYDYLGKYIAKKIVQSDYV
;
A
#
# COMPACT_ATOMS: atom_id res chain seq x y z
N MET A 1 -30.50 -22.78 3.62
CA MET A 1 -30.48 -21.33 3.88
C MET A 1 -29.84 -21.16 5.24
N GLU A 2 -28.68 -20.49 5.26
CA GLU A 2 -27.97 -19.87 6.41
C GLU A 2 -27.88 -20.75 7.68
N ASP A 3 -26.76 -21.41 8.00
CA ASP A 3 -25.57 -20.78 8.57
C ASP A 3 -24.38 -21.75 8.57
N LEU A 4 -23.53 -21.71 7.54
CA LEU A 4 -22.28 -22.48 7.48
C LEU A 4 -21.06 -21.63 7.04
N GLN A 5 -21.20 -20.30 7.00
CA GLN A 5 -20.17 -19.40 6.45
C GLN A 5 -19.21 -18.76 7.47
N ASN A 6 -19.20 -19.18 8.74
CA ASN A 6 -18.33 -18.55 9.74
C ASN A 6 -17.47 -19.49 10.62
N SER A 7 -17.17 -20.71 10.13
CA SER A 7 -16.17 -21.58 10.76
C SER A 7 -14.89 -21.63 9.92
N ALA A 8 -14.15 -20.53 9.90
CA ALA A 8 -12.73 -20.60 9.53
C ALA A 8 -11.98 -21.29 10.68
N LEU A 9 -11.63 -22.56 10.50
CA LEU A 9 -10.67 -23.30 11.33
C LEU A 9 -9.40 -22.45 11.49
N LYS A 10 -9.24 -21.79 12.65
CA LYS A 10 -8.03 -21.06 12.99
C LYS A 10 -6.95 -22.09 13.34
N PHE A 11 -6.03 -22.34 12.42
CA PHE A 11 -4.83 -23.10 12.73
C PHE A 11 -3.99 -22.34 13.78
N PHE A 12 -3.26 -23.06 14.64
CA PHE A 12 -2.45 -22.51 15.73
C PHE A 12 -1.47 -21.39 15.29
N SER A 13 -1.06 -21.36 14.02
CA SER A 13 -0.18 -20.33 13.45
C SER A 13 -0.83 -18.95 13.27
N ASP A 14 -2.16 -18.86 13.21
CA ASP A 14 -2.88 -17.60 12.97
C ASP A 14 -3.24 -16.85 14.27
N GLN A 15 -3.08 -17.47 15.44
CA GLN A 15 -3.42 -16.86 16.74
C GLN A 15 -2.46 -15.72 17.14
N GLU A 16 -1.28 -15.64 16.51
CA GLU A 16 -0.28 -14.60 16.79
C GLU A 16 -0.33 -13.40 15.83
N LEU A 17 -1.21 -13.42 14.82
CA LEU A 17 -1.25 -12.41 13.76
C LEU A 17 -2.20 -11.26 14.09
N CYS A 18 -1.66 -10.04 14.06
CA CYS A 18 -2.41 -8.82 14.30
C CYS A 18 -3.07 -8.27 13.02
N ASN A 19 -4.32 -7.85 13.14
CA ASN A 19 -5.00 -7.07 12.11
C ASN A 19 -5.80 -5.90 12.70
N ALA A 20 -6.28 -5.03 11.81
CA ALA A 20 -7.23 -3.97 12.12
C ALA A 20 -8.58 -4.28 11.46
N ASP A 21 -9.66 -4.20 12.23
CA ASP A 21 -11.01 -4.51 11.77
C ASP A 21 -11.59 -3.38 10.92
N ILE A 22 -12.47 -3.72 9.97
CA ILE A 22 -13.33 -2.74 9.30
C ILE A 22 -14.67 -2.78 10.02
N VAL A 23 -14.90 -1.79 10.89
CA VAL A 23 -16.08 -1.71 11.77
C VAL A 23 -16.90 -0.44 11.49
N PRO A 24 -18.20 -0.44 11.82
CA PRO A 24 -19.07 0.74 11.67
C PRO A 24 -18.65 1.91 12.58
N PRO A 25 -18.97 3.17 12.18
CA PRO A 25 -18.64 4.37 12.96
C PRO A 25 -19.07 4.32 14.44
N ALA A 26 -20.23 3.75 14.74
CA ALA A 26 -20.74 3.61 16.11
C ALA A 26 -19.80 2.77 17.00
N GLN A 27 -19.29 1.65 16.47
CA GLN A 27 -18.38 0.79 17.21
C GLN A 27 -16.99 1.45 17.40
N VAL A 28 -16.54 2.23 16.42
CA VAL A 28 -15.28 3.00 16.54
C VAL A 28 -15.40 4.06 17.63
N ARG A 29 -16.51 4.79 17.67
CA ARG A 29 -16.79 5.77 18.74
C ARG A 29 -16.77 5.12 20.11
N ALA A 30 -17.43 3.98 20.29
CA ALA A 30 -17.40 3.23 21.54
C ALA A 30 -15.96 2.80 21.93
N ARG A 31 -15.14 2.34 20.97
CA ARG A 31 -13.71 2.01 21.24
C ARG A 31 -12.90 3.24 21.69
N ILE A 32 -13.17 4.41 21.11
CA ILE A 32 -12.55 5.68 21.51
C ILE A 32 -12.99 6.07 22.93
N GLU A 33 -14.30 6.08 23.21
CA GLU A 33 -14.87 6.41 24.52
C GLU A 33 -14.30 5.53 25.63
N VAL A 34 -14.25 4.20 25.42
CA VAL A 34 -13.65 3.26 26.37
C VAL A 34 -12.16 3.58 26.60
N SER A 35 -11.41 3.91 25.55
CA SER A 35 -10.00 4.28 25.67
C SER A 35 -9.80 5.55 26.51
N VAL A 36 -10.64 6.56 26.29
CA VAL A 36 -10.62 7.82 27.06
C VAL A 36 -11.06 7.59 28.50
N LEU A 37 -12.14 6.86 28.73
CA LEU A 37 -12.63 6.52 30.08
C LEU A 37 -11.58 5.77 30.88
N ASN A 38 -10.89 4.80 30.26
CA ASN A 38 -9.81 4.07 30.92
C ASN A 38 -8.64 5.00 31.27
N PHE A 39 -8.27 5.92 30.37
CA PHE A 39 -7.25 6.92 30.65
C PHE A 39 -7.64 7.83 31.83
N LEU A 40 -8.86 8.36 31.84
CA LEU A 40 -9.36 9.20 32.95
C LEU A 40 -9.42 8.45 34.28
N LYS A 41 -9.83 7.17 34.27
CA LYS A 41 -9.83 6.32 35.46
C LYS A 41 -8.43 6.16 36.05
N ILE A 42 -7.40 5.99 35.21
CA ILE A 42 -6.03 5.86 35.69
C ILE A 42 -5.48 7.21 36.20
N LEU A 43 -5.88 8.33 35.60
CA LEU A 43 -5.49 9.66 36.10
C LEU A 43 -6.09 9.97 37.47
N ASN A 44 -7.32 9.53 37.71
CA ASN A 44 -8.03 9.73 38.97
C ASN A 44 -7.70 8.66 40.03
N ALA A 45 -6.84 7.68 39.72
CA ALA A 45 -6.43 6.66 40.67
C ALA A 45 -5.50 7.26 41.74
N SER A 46 -5.51 6.69 42.94
CA SER A 46 -4.69 7.14 44.07
C SER A 46 -3.17 7.12 43.80
N ASN A 47 -2.73 6.35 42.81
CA ASN A 47 -1.36 6.32 42.31
C ASN A 47 -1.37 6.29 40.76
N PRO A 48 -1.40 7.45 40.08
CA PRO A 48 -1.53 7.49 38.62
C PRO A 48 -0.28 6.92 37.94
N ALA A 49 -0.44 5.81 37.22
CA ALA A 49 0.65 5.10 36.56
C ALA A 49 0.74 5.36 35.04
N ILE A 50 0.07 6.41 34.52
CA ILE A 50 0.04 6.66 33.08
C ILE A 50 1.38 7.20 32.60
N SER A 51 2.27 6.27 32.28
CA SER A 51 3.50 6.56 31.58
C SER A 51 3.43 6.12 30.13
N ASP A 52 2.72 5.03 29.78
CA ASP A 52 2.91 4.34 28.51
C ASP A 52 1.61 3.95 27.78
N LEU A 53 1.59 4.13 26.44
CA LEU A 53 0.58 3.55 25.54
C LEU A 53 1.13 2.30 24.85
N PRO A 54 0.48 1.12 25.00
CA PRO A 54 0.88 -0.09 24.29
C PRO A 54 0.41 -0.03 22.83
N LEU A 55 1.35 -0.16 21.90
CA LEU A 55 1.11 -0.16 20.45
C LEU A 55 1.78 -1.37 19.81
N ILE A 56 1.19 -1.93 18.76
CA ILE A 56 1.87 -2.97 17.97
C ILE A 56 3.15 -2.42 17.32
N GLN A 57 4.24 -3.16 17.45
CA GLN A 57 5.53 -2.78 16.90
C GLN A 57 5.53 -2.93 15.37
N ARG A 58 5.68 -1.82 14.65
CA ARG A 58 5.66 -1.77 13.17
C ARG A 58 7.09 -1.79 12.59
N LYS A 59 7.87 -2.82 12.93
CA LYS A 59 9.24 -3.05 12.43
C LYS A 59 9.33 -4.37 11.66
N TYR A 60 10.29 -4.50 10.76
CA TYR A 60 10.55 -5.74 10.02
C TYR A 60 10.85 -6.93 10.95
N SER A 61 11.52 -6.71 12.09
CA SER A 61 11.74 -7.74 13.12
C SER A 61 10.44 -8.32 13.70
N ASN A 62 9.35 -7.55 13.67
CA ASN A 62 8.02 -7.98 14.10
C ASN A 62 7.13 -8.47 12.95
N SER A 63 7.66 -8.50 11.73
CA SER A 63 6.90 -9.00 10.58
C SER A 63 6.96 -10.52 10.53
N ARG A 64 5.87 -11.13 10.04
CA ARG A 64 5.73 -12.56 9.77
C ARG A 64 5.18 -12.71 8.36
N VAL A 65 5.56 -13.78 7.68
CA VAL A 65 5.00 -14.12 6.37
C VAL A 65 4.04 -15.27 6.56
N ASN A 66 2.81 -15.09 6.09
CA ASN A 66 1.92 -16.20 5.89
C ASN A 66 1.98 -16.59 4.40
N HIS A 67 2.47 -17.80 4.12
CA HIS A 67 2.48 -18.39 2.79
C HIS A 67 1.19 -19.19 2.63
N GLY A 68 0.27 -18.72 1.80
CA GLY A 68 -0.96 -19.46 1.51
C GLY A 68 -0.64 -20.74 0.75
N LEU A 69 -0.67 -21.88 1.44
CA LEU A 69 -0.34 -23.22 0.92
C LEU A 69 -1.03 -23.57 -0.41
N LEU A 70 -2.23 -23.02 -0.65
CA LEU A 70 -3.06 -23.29 -1.84
C LEU A 70 -3.12 -22.15 -2.85
N THR A 71 -2.60 -20.96 -2.52
CA THR A 71 -2.84 -19.75 -3.33
C THR A 71 -1.58 -19.10 -3.88
N GLU A 72 -0.39 -19.63 -3.54
CA GLU A 72 0.93 -19.01 -3.80
C GLU A 72 1.06 -17.55 -3.28
N LEU A 73 0.04 -17.03 -2.59
CA LEU A 73 0.01 -15.68 -2.07
C LEU A 73 0.78 -15.64 -0.75
N SER A 74 1.88 -14.91 -0.77
CA SER A 74 2.64 -14.58 0.43
C SER A 74 2.22 -13.20 0.94
N ARG A 75 1.86 -13.10 2.22
CA ARG A 75 1.37 -11.84 2.80
C ARG A 75 2.15 -11.51 4.07
N VAL A 76 2.45 -10.23 4.27
CA VAL A 76 3.11 -9.75 5.47
C VAL A 76 2.10 -9.41 6.54
N PHE A 77 2.24 -10.04 7.70
CA PHE A 77 1.51 -9.72 8.92
C PHE A 77 2.45 -9.20 10.00
N LEU A 78 1.89 -8.59 11.04
CA LEU A 78 2.62 -8.25 12.26
C LEU A 78 2.27 -9.26 13.35
N SER A 79 3.24 -9.63 14.18
CA SER A 79 2.96 -10.40 15.39
C SER A 79 2.48 -9.50 16.54
N ASN A 80 2.02 -10.10 17.63
CA ASN A 80 1.54 -9.43 18.84
C ASN A 80 2.63 -8.65 19.63
N SER A 81 3.86 -8.50 19.13
CA SER A 81 4.90 -7.72 19.80
C SER A 81 4.48 -6.25 20.02
N ILE A 82 4.58 -5.81 21.27
CA ILE A 82 4.17 -4.48 21.73
C ILE A 82 5.38 -3.55 21.83
N SER A 83 5.18 -2.30 21.49
CA SER A 83 6.06 -1.17 21.73
C SER A 83 5.31 -0.09 22.52
N THR A 84 6.00 0.61 23.42
CA THR A 84 5.36 1.65 24.23
C THR A 84 5.66 3.06 23.71
N ARG A 85 4.66 3.94 23.76
CA ARG A 85 4.86 5.39 23.68
C ARG A 85 4.78 5.96 25.08
N SER A 86 5.88 6.55 25.55
CA SER A 86 5.95 7.05 26.92
C SER A 86 5.74 8.55 27.00
N LEU A 87 4.91 9.00 27.94
CA LEU A 87 4.82 10.40 28.37
C LEU A 87 6.07 10.83 29.13
N MET A 88 6.67 9.92 29.89
CA MET A 88 7.83 10.21 30.76
C MET A 88 9.14 10.38 29.99
N ARG A 89 9.18 9.97 28.71
CA ARG A 89 10.37 10.13 27.86
C ARG A 89 10.26 11.45 27.07
N PRO A 90 11.20 12.40 27.21
CA PRO A 90 11.13 13.71 26.57
C PRO A 90 10.90 13.63 25.05
N ASN A 91 11.59 12.70 24.39
CA ASN A 91 11.49 12.51 22.94
C ASN A 91 10.20 11.80 22.46
N ALA A 92 9.43 11.20 23.38
CA ALA A 92 8.20 10.47 23.07
C ALA A 92 6.93 11.14 23.63
N ALA A 93 7.05 12.08 24.57
CA ALA A 93 5.93 12.81 25.17
C ALA A 93 5.02 13.46 24.12
N LYS A 94 5.60 14.18 23.13
CA LYS A 94 4.82 14.75 22.02
C LYS A 94 4.11 13.67 21.20
N ALA A 95 4.75 12.52 20.97
CA ALA A 95 4.12 11.41 20.24
C ALA A 95 2.94 10.81 21.02
N PHE A 96 3.07 10.68 22.35
CA PHE A 96 1.99 10.26 23.23
C PHE A 96 0.80 11.22 23.15
N VAL A 97 1.02 12.53 23.32
CA VAL A 97 -0.05 13.55 23.28
C VAL A 97 -0.75 13.59 21.92
N ARG A 98 0.01 13.45 20.82
CA ARG A 98 -0.55 13.40 19.46
C ARG A 98 -1.59 12.29 19.31
N VAL A 99 -1.40 11.11 19.92
CA VAL A 99 -2.37 9.99 19.81
C VAL A 99 -3.74 10.43 20.29
N TRP A 100 -3.82 11.00 21.49
CA TRP A 100 -5.06 11.51 22.06
C TRP A 100 -5.67 12.63 21.20
N LYS A 101 -4.85 13.55 20.69
CA LYS A 101 -5.36 14.65 19.87
C LYS A 101 -5.93 14.20 18.52
N VAL A 102 -5.28 13.25 17.85
CA VAL A 102 -5.85 12.68 16.61
C VAL A 102 -7.08 11.82 16.92
N MET A 103 -7.11 11.13 18.07
CA MET A 103 -8.28 10.36 18.50
C MET A 103 -9.51 11.24 18.69
N GLU A 104 -9.36 12.37 19.40
CA GLU A 104 -10.40 13.40 19.54
C GLU A 104 -10.89 13.87 18.16
N MET A 105 -9.96 14.20 17.26
CA MET A 105 -10.32 14.68 15.93
C MET A 105 -11.10 13.63 15.12
N CYS A 106 -10.68 12.37 15.17
CA CYS A 106 -11.40 11.25 14.56
C CYS A 106 -12.81 11.09 15.15
N TYR A 107 -12.96 11.19 16.47
CA TYR A 107 -14.27 11.13 17.13
C TYR A 107 -15.22 12.23 16.63
N GLN A 108 -14.72 13.46 16.51
CA GLN A 108 -15.49 14.60 15.97
C GLN A 108 -15.89 14.40 14.50
N ILE A 109 -14.99 13.87 13.67
CA ILE A 109 -15.28 13.54 12.27
C ILE A 109 -16.41 12.51 12.17
N LEU A 110 -16.36 11.46 13.01
CA LEU A 110 -17.35 10.41 13.04
C LEU A 110 -18.72 10.90 13.56
N LEU A 111 -18.74 11.81 14.54
CA LEU A 111 -19.98 12.44 15.02
C LEU A 111 -20.68 13.26 13.94
N GLN A 112 -19.92 13.94 13.09
CA GLN A 112 -20.46 14.73 11.99
C GLN A 112 -20.82 13.88 10.76
N GLU A 113 -20.65 12.56 10.84
CA GLU A 113 -20.85 11.62 9.71
C GLU A 113 -20.03 11.98 8.46
N LYS A 114 -18.87 12.62 8.67
CA LYS A 114 -17.98 13.05 7.59
C LYS A 114 -16.87 12.04 7.37
N ARG A 115 -16.23 12.17 6.21
CA ARG A 115 -14.94 11.54 5.91
C ARG A 115 -13.97 12.60 5.45
N VAL A 116 -12.70 12.43 5.81
CA VAL A 116 -11.64 13.40 5.46
C VAL A 116 -10.44 12.70 4.87
N THR A 117 -9.71 13.41 4.01
CA THR A 117 -8.41 12.94 3.54
C THR A 117 -7.34 13.13 4.61
N GLN A 118 -6.21 12.41 4.50
CA GLN A 118 -5.07 12.64 5.39
C GLN A 118 -4.51 14.07 5.32
N ARG A 119 -4.66 14.75 4.17
CA ARG A 119 -4.20 16.14 4.00
C ARG A 119 -5.13 17.11 4.72
N GLU A 120 -6.45 16.94 4.58
CA GLU A 120 -7.42 17.73 5.33
C GLU A 120 -7.26 17.57 6.83
N LEU A 121 -7.09 16.33 7.30
CA LEU A 121 -6.81 16.06 8.71
C LEU A 121 -5.52 16.75 9.17
N PHE A 122 -4.48 16.75 8.33
CA PHE A 122 -3.24 17.48 8.64
C PHE A 122 -3.46 18.98 8.77
N TYR A 123 -4.13 19.64 7.82
CA TYR A 123 -4.37 21.07 7.91
C TYR A 123 -5.28 21.44 9.10
N LYS A 124 -6.28 20.61 9.40
CA LYS A 124 -7.14 20.82 10.57
C LYS A 124 -6.33 20.75 11.88
N LEU A 125 -5.46 19.76 12.00
CA LEU A 125 -4.57 19.61 13.17
C LEU A 125 -3.46 20.66 13.22
N LEU A 126 -3.02 21.17 12.06
CA LEU A 126 -2.06 22.27 11.98
C LEU A 126 -2.64 23.57 12.50
N CYS A 127 -3.90 23.87 12.18
CA CYS A 127 -4.59 25.07 12.70
C CYS A 127 -4.89 24.96 14.20
N ASP A 128 -5.35 23.78 14.65
CA ASP A 128 -5.75 23.57 16.03
C ASP A 128 -4.55 23.38 16.99
N SER A 129 -3.51 22.66 16.56
CA SER A 129 -2.38 22.25 17.40
C SER A 129 -1.04 22.27 16.63
N PRO A 130 -0.56 23.44 16.16
CA PRO A 130 0.61 23.56 15.28
C PRO A 130 1.91 23.01 15.91
N HIS A 131 2.09 23.22 17.21
CA HIS A 131 3.26 22.76 17.96
C HIS A 131 3.36 21.22 18.05
N LEU A 132 2.22 20.51 17.92
CA LEU A 132 2.18 19.06 17.84
C LEU A 132 2.36 18.58 16.41
N PHE A 133 1.81 19.26 15.40
CA PHE A 133 1.77 18.75 14.03
C PHE A 133 2.48 19.65 13.01
N PRO A 134 3.81 19.83 13.11
CA PRO A 134 4.56 20.66 12.14
C PRO A 134 4.68 20.01 10.75
N SER A 135 4.37 18.72 10.61
CA SER A 135 4.47 18.00 9.33
C SER A 135 3.43 16.90 9.19
N GLN A 136 3.03 16.63 7.95
CA GLN A 136 2.09 15.56 7.61
C GLN A 136 2.62 14.17 8.04
N THR A 137 3.94 14.00 8.09
CA THR A 137 4.56 12.76 8.57
C THR A 137 4.16 12.43 10.01
N HIS A 138 4.01 13.43 10.88
CA HIS A 138 3.55 13.19 12.25
C HIS A 138 2.11 12.68 12.29
N VAL A 139 1.20 13.32 11.54
CA VAL A 139 -0.19 12.88 11.44
C VAL A 139 -0.29 11.46 10.90
N ASN A 140 0.43 11.15 9.80
CA ASN A 140 0.43 9.82 9.21
C ASN A 140 0.95 8.73 10.17
N ARG A 141 1.99 9.03 10.96
CA ARG A 141 2.50 8.12 11.98
C ARG A 141 1.49 7.91 13.11
N THR A 142 0.86 8.98 13.58
CA THR A 142 -0.14 8.92 14.65
C THR A 142 -1.42 8.20 14.23
N ILE A 143 -1.89 8.36 13.00
CA ILE A 143 -3.02 7.57 12.46
C ILE A 143 -2.73 6.08 12.60
N GLN A 144 -1.52 5.65 12.25
CA GLN A 144 -1.14 4.24 12.36
C GLN A 144 -0.95 3.80 13.82
N ASP A 145 -0.56 4.69 14.72
CA ASP A 145 -0.58 4.42 16.16
C ASP A 145 -2.03 4.22 16.66
N LEU A 146 -3.01 5.00 16.16
CA LEU A 146 -4.43 4.79 16.46
C LEU A 146 -4.98 3.47 15.90
N VAL A 147 -4.63 3.12 14.67
CA VAL A 147 -4.99 1.81 14.09
C VAL A 147 -4.46 0.68 14.96
N ALA A 148 -3.24 0.81 15.47
CA ALA A 148 -2.64 -0.17 16.38
C ALA A 148 -3.29 -0.21 17.77
N LEU A 149 -3.66 0.94 18.31
CA LEU A 149 -4.28 1.07 19.63
C LEU A 149 -5.74 0.58 19.63
N LEU A 150 -6.54 1.06 18.67
CA LEU A 150 -7.99 0.82 18.58
C LEU A 150 -8.35 -0.44 17.79
N ARG A 151 -7.38 -1.09 17.15
CA ARG A 151 -7.58 -2.29 16.32
C ARG A 151 -8.65 -2.12 15.24
N CYS A 152 -8.78 -0.92 14.70
CA CYS A 152 -9.72 -0.62 13.61
C CYS A 152 -8.99 0.08 12.47
N SER A 153 -9.49 -0.12 11.25
CA SER A 153 -8.90 0.44 10.04
C SER A 153 -8.99 1.97 10.03
N ARG A 154 -8.08 2.60 9.30
CA ARG A 154 -8.13 4.03 9.01
C ARG A 154 -9.45 4.45 8.36
N TYR A 155 -10.01 3.55 7.56
CA TYR A 155 -11.28 3.76 6.88
C TYR A 155 -12.42 3.89 7.91
N SER A 156 -12.43 3.00 8.90
CA SER A 156 -13.35 3.06 10.05
C SER A 156 -13.16 4.30 10.91
N LEU A 157 -11.94 4.87 10.97
CA LEU A 157 -11.65 6.15 11.64
C LEU A 157 -12.14 7.39 10.86
N GLY A 158 -12.85 7.21 9.75
CA GLY A 158 -13.33 8.32 8.91
C GLY A 158 -12.25 8.93 8.01
N ILE A 159 -11.12 8.23 7.82
CA ILE A 159 -9.98 8.71 7.04
C ILE A 159 -9.96 8.01 5.67
N MET A 160 -10.14 8.80 4.62
CA MET A 160 -10.09 8.33 3.23
C MET A 160 -8.67 7.98 2.78
N ALA A 161 -8.56 7.05 1.84
CA ALA A 161 -7.32 6.80 1.14
C ALA A 161 -6.99 7.98 0.22
N SER A 162 -5.72 8.13 -0.14
CA SER A 162 -5.36 9.06 -1.22
C SER A 162 -5.86 8.52 -2.56
N SER A 163 -6.25 9.43 -3.46
CA SER A 163 -6.71 9.14 -4.83
C SER A 163 -5.62 9.48 -5.85
N ARG A 164 -4.43 8.88 -5.72
CA ARG A 164 -3.29 9.18 -6.61
C ARG A 164 -3.22 8.26 -7.82
N GLY A 165 -3.78 7.06 -7.68
CA GLY A 165 -3.69 6.04 -8.72
C GLY A 165 -4.55 6.32 -9.94
N LEU A 166 -4.13 5.74 -11.05
CA LEU A 166 -4.82 5.80 -12.34
C LEU A 166 -4.95 4.38 -12.91
N ILE A 167 -6.01 4.17 -13.69
CA ILE A 167 -6.27 2.93 -14.40
C ILE A 167 -6.66 3.22 -15.86
N ALA A 168 -6.21 2.40 -16.79
CA ALA A 168 -6.53 2.52 -18.20
C ALA A 168 -6.58 1.14 -18.87
N GLY A 169 -7.18 1.08 -20.05
CA GLY A 169 -7.19 -0.12 -20.90
C GLY A 169 -8.47 -0.94 -20.79
N ARG A 170 -8.35 -2.26 -21.00
CA ARG A 170 -9.46 -3.19 -21.24
C ARG A 170 -10.26 -3.54 -19.97
N LEU A 171 -10.94 -2.54 -19.41
CA LEU A 171 -11.77 -2.62 -18.22
C LEU A 171 -12.89 -1.57 -18.27
N THR A 172 -14.11 -1.98 -17.95
CA THR A 172 -15.21 -1.06 -17.69
C THR A 172 -15.55 -1.06 -16.19
N LEU A 173 -15.81 0.14 -15.68
CA LEU A 173 -16.16 0.40 -14.30
C LEU A 173 -17.57 0.98 -14.25
N GLN A 174 -18.46 0.35 -13.50
CA GLN A 174 -19.81 0.87 -13.31
C GLN A 174 -20.11 1.05 -11.82
N GLU A 175 -20.40 2.29 -11.44
CA GLU A 175 -21.02 2.57 -10.15
C GLU A 175 -22.51 2.25 -10.22
N PRO A 176 -23.11 1.67 -9.16
CA PRO A 176 -24.55 1.40 -9.14
C PRO A 176 -25.37 2.66 -9.41
N GLY A 177 -26.22 2.61 -10.44
CA GLY A 177 -27.08 3.73 -10.84
C GLY A 177 -26.38 4.84 -11.64
N LYS A 178 -25.13 4.63 -12.08
CA LYS A 178 -24.42 5.55 -12.97
C LYS A 178 -24.06 4.90 -14.30
N GLU A 179 -23.66 5.74 -15.25
CA GLU A 179 -23.14 5.32 -16.54
C GLU A 179 -21.87 4.47 -16.40
N VAL A 180 -21.68 3.57 -17.35
CA VAL A 180 -20.50 2.72 -17.46
C VAL A 180 -19.34 3.57 -17.95
N VAL A 181 -18.22 3.53 -17.24
CA VAL A 181 -16.99 4.18 -17.65
C VAL A 181 -16.08 3.15 -18.30
N ASP A 182 -15.77 3.34 -19.58
CA ASP A 182 -14.77 2.55 -20.30
C ASP A 182 -13.37 3.14 -20.10
N CYS A 183 -12.50 2.39 -19.42
CA CYS A 183 -11.13 2.83 -19.11
C CYS A 183 -10.22 2.88 -20.35
N SER A 184 -10.64 2.31 -21.49
CA SER A 184 -9.92 2.41 -22.76
C SER A 184 -10.14 3.76 -23.46
N LEU A 185 -11.21 4.48 -23.10
CA LEU A 185 -11.62 5.75 -23.71
C LEU A 185 -11.23 6.98 -22.88
N CYS A 186 -10.60 6.80 -21.71
CA CYS A 186 -10.24 7.89 -20.79
C CYS A 186 -9.02 8.74 -21.22
N GLY A 187 -8.54 8.58 -22.46
CA GLY A 187 -7.37 9.28 -22.99
C GLY A 187 -6.07 8.95 -22.24
N SER A 188 -5.01 9.74 -22.46
CA SER A 188 -3.68 9.52 -21.88
C SER A 188 -3.60 9.71 -20.37
N SER A 189 -4.57 10.44 -19.79
CA SER A 189 -4.71 10.66 -18.35
C SER A 189 -5.22 9.44 -17.58
N GLY A 190 -5.86 8.49 -18.25
CA GLY A 190 -6.54 7.36 -17.60
C GLY A 190 -7.68 7.78 -16.65
N PHE A 191 -8.32 6.79 -16.04
CA PHE A 191 -9.37 6.99 -15.05
C PHE A 191 -8.76 7.12 -13.64
N ALA A 192 -9.17 8.14 -12.89
CA ALA A 192 -8.66 8.37 -11.53
C ALA A 192 -9.30 7.43 -10.50
N ILE A 193 -8.46 6.75 -9.72
CA ILE A 193 -8.93 5.84 -8.68
C ILE A 193 -9.38 6.63 -7.46
N SER A 194 -10.66 6.51 -7.10
CA SER A 194 -11.24 7.19 -5.93
C SER A 194 -10.61 6.72 -4.60
N GLY A 195 -10.42 7.65 -3.67
CA GLY A 195 -9.97 7.37 -2.31
C GLY A 195 -11.06 6.77 -1.40
N ASP A 196 -12.31 6.73 -1.88
CA ASP A 196 -13.43 6.13 -1.16
C ASP A 196 -13.50 4.62 -1.39
N LEU A 197 -13.03 3.84 -0.41
CA LEU A 197 -13.05 2.39 -0.48
C LEU A 197 -14.46 1.80 -0.55
N ASN A 198 -15.47 2.48 0.00
CA ASN A 198 -16.86 2.03 -0.10
C ASN A 198 -17.39 2.17 -1.52
N LEU A 199 -17.02 3.24 -2.22
CA LEU A 199 -17.32 3.39 -3.64
C LEU A 199 -16.65 2.28 -4.44
N LEU A 200 -15.34 2.08 -4.26
CA LEU A 200 -14.58 1.05 -4.96
C LEU A 200 -15.13 -0.37 -4.70
N GLN A 201 -15.64 -0.65 -3.49
CA GLN A 201 -16.23 -1.94 -3.14
C GLN A 201 -17.53 -2.23 -3.89
N ARG A 202 -18.29 -1.20 -4.26
CA ARG A 202 -19.57 -1.31 -4.98
C ARG A 202 -19.42 -1.29 -6.51
N LEU A 203 -18.22 -1.03 -7.02
CA LEU A 203 -17.97 -1.04 -8.46
C LEU A 203 -18.24 -2.43 -9.05
N VAL A 204 -19.06 -2.44 -10.11
CA VAL A 204 -19.21 -3.57 -11.01
C VAL A 204 -18.08 -3.47 -12.05
N LEU A 205 -17.39 -4.59 -12.26
CA LEU A 205 -16.19 -4.67 -13.09
C LEU A 205 -16.46 -5.63 -14.26
N HIS A 206 -16.22 -5.18 -15.48
CA HIS A 206 -16.16 -6.07 -16.65
C HIS A 206 -14.84 -5.87 -17.39
N ALA A 207 -14.16 -6.95 -17.75
CA ALA A 207 -12.87 -6.89 -18.42
C ALA A 207 -12.77 -7.99 -19.48
N ASP A 208 -12.12 -7.67 -20.59
CA ASP A 208 -11.72 -8.59 -21.66
C ASP A 208 -10.19 -8.56 -21.87
N ALA A 209 -9.47 -8.20 -20.82
CA ALA A 209 -8.01 -8.22 -20.75
C ALA A 209 -7.45 -9.64 -20.56
N ARG A 210 -6.16 -9.79 -20.83
CA ARG A 210 -5.35 -11.00 -20.59
C ARG A 210 -4.25 -10.78 -19.55
N TYR A 211 -3.93 -9.53 -19.24
CA TYR A 211 -2.88 -9.15 -18.28
C TYR A 211 -3.29 -7.92 -17.48
N ILE A 212 -2.79 -7.82 -16.26
CA ILE A 212 -2.80 -6.57 -15.48
C ILE A 212 -1.35 -6.09 -15.38
N ILE A 213 -1.06 -4.88 -15.84
CA ILE A 213 0.29 -4.32 -15.85
C ILE A 213 0.34 -3.10 -14.93
N ILE A 214 1.05 -3.25 -13.82
CA ILE A 214 1.36 -2.19 -12.88
C ILE A 214 2.59 -1.45 -13.38
N VAL A 215 2.47 -0.14 -13.54
CA VAL A 215 3.55 0.74 -13.98
C VAL A 215 3.90 1.70 -12.85
N GLU A 216 5.15 1.67 -12.39
CA GLU A 216 5.61 2.55 -11.31
C GLU A 216 5.46 4.04 -11.69
N LYS A 217 6.06 4.41 -12.83
CA LYS A 217 6.20 5.80 -13.24
C LYS A 217 4.99 6.30 -14.03
N HIS A 218 4.50 7.48 -13.65
CA HIS A 218 3.37 8.12 -14.31
C HIS A 218 3.64 8.41 -15.79
N ALA A 219 4.83 8.91 -16.14
CA ALA A 219 5.18 9.22 -17.53
C ALA A 219 5.16 7.98 -18.44
N ILE A 220 5.64 6.84 -17.92
CA ILE A 220 5.59 5.56 -18.63
C ILE A 220 4.14 5.10 -18.83
N PHE A 221 3.31 5.22 -17.78
CA PHE A 221 1.88 4.90 -17.86
C PHE A 221 1.17 5.74 -18.93
N GLN A 222 1.44 7.05 -18.96
CA GLN A 222 0.86 7.97 -19.94
C GLN A 222 1.28 7.58 -21.36
N ARG A 223 2.57 7.32 -21.60
CA ARG A 223 3.06 6.88 -22.92
C ARG A 223 2.37 5.58 -23.39
N LEU A 224 2.32 4.55 -22.54
CA LEU A 224 1.64 3.29 -22.89
C LEU A 224 0.14 3.46 -23.17
N THR A 225 -0.49 4.45 -22.52
CA THR A 225 -1.90 4.78 -22.73
C THR A 225 -2.10 5.57 -24.03
N GLU A 226 -1.22 6.52 -24.35
CA GLU A 226 -1.18 7.25 -25.63
C GLU A 226 -1.04 6.30 -26.81
N ASP A 227 -0.11 5.35 -26.71
CA ASP A 227 0.17 4.35 -27.73
C ASP A 227 -0.92 3.26 -27.80
N ARG A 228 -1.93 3.35 -26.93
CA ARG A 228 -3.00 2.36 -26.73
C ARG A 228 -2.47 0.93 -26.66
N PHE A 229 -1.41 0.74 -25.89
CA PHE A 229 -0.73 -0.54 -25.73
C PHE A 229 -1.68 -1.69 -25.38
N PHE A 230 -2.74 -1.39 -24.61
CA PHE A 230 -3.79 -2.32 -24.22
C PHE A 230 -4.60 -2.92 -25.38
N HIS A 231 -4.53 -2.36 -26.60
CA HIS A 231 -5.07 -2.99 -27.82
C HIS A 231 -4.10 -3.98 -28.46
N GLN A 232 -2.78 -3.72 -28.37
CA GLN A 232 -1.75 -4.61 -28.89
C GLN A 232 -1.60 -5.85 -28.00
N ILE A 233 -1.50 -5.62 -26.70
CA ILE A 233 -1.51 -6.66 -25.67
C ILE A 233 -2.75 -6.40 -24.79
N PRO A 234 -3.81 -7.23 -24.90
CA PRO A 234 -5.04 -7.07 -24.12
C PRO A 234 -4.74 -6.94 -22.62
N SER A 235 -4.78 -5.71 -22.10
CA SER A 235 -4.28 -5.45 -20.74
C SER A 235 -5.02 -4.32 -20.03
N ILE A 236 -4.98 -4.39 -18.70
CA ILE A 236 -5.36 -3.32 -17.79
C ILE A 236 -4.08 -2.69 -17.27
N LEU A 237 -3.88 -1.40 -17.53
CA LEU A 237 -2.76 -0.64 -17.02
C LEU A 237 -3.15 0.02 -15.69
N ILE A 238 -2.29 -0.08 -14.67
CA ILE A 238 -2.50 0.56 -13.37
C ILE A 238 -1.22 1.29 -12.96
N THR A 239 -1.32 2.53 -12.48
CA THR A 239 -0.18 3.21 -11.84
C THR A 239 -0.60 3.82 -10.52
N ALA A 240 0.30 3.80 -9.53
CA ALA A 240 0.15 4.56 -8.29
C ALA A 240 1.04 5.81 -8.22
N LYS A 241 1.71 6.15 -9.33
CA LYS A 241 2.69 7.25 -9.42
C LYS A 241 3.80 7.10 -8.37
N GLY A 242 4.44 5.93 -8.35
CA GLY A 242 5.43 5.51 -7.35
C GLY A 242 4.83 4.60 -6.27
N TYR A 243 5.13 4.86 -4.99
CA TYR A 243 4.68 4.02 -3.88
C TYR A 243 3.15 3.91 -3.80
N PRO A 244 2.60 2.69 -3.72
CA PRO A 244 1.18 2.47 -3.87
C PRO A 244 0.37 2.95 -2.66
N ASP A 245 -0.67 3.74 -2.94
CA ASP A 245 -1.67 4.08 -1.93
C ASP A 245 -2.65 2.93 -1.69
N MET A 246 -3.45 3.05 -0.64
CA MET A 246 -4.41 2.02 -0.25
C MET A 246 -5.51 1.85 -1.29
N ALA A 247 -5.97 2.93 -1.93
CA ALA A 247 -7.02 2.89 -2.94
C ALA A 247 -6.61 2.08 -4.17
N THR A 248 -5.41 2.33 -4.71
CA THR A 248 -4.90 1.59 -5.86
C THR A 248 -4.73 0.11 -5.55
N ARG A 249 -4.21 -0.23 -4.37
CA ARG A 249 -4.04 -1.63 -3.93
C ARG A 249 -5.38 -2.32 -3.72
N PHE A 250 -6.36 -1.61 -3.15
CA PHE A 250 -7.71 -2.12 -2.97
C PHE A 250 -8.40 -2.41 -4.30
N LEU A 251 -8.31 -1.49 -5.27
CA LEU A 251 -8.87 -1.70 -6.61
C LEU A 251 -8.17 -2.87 -7.33
N LEU A 252 -6.84 -2.94 -7.27
CA LEU A 252 -6.10 -4.08 -7.83
C LEU A 252 -6.57 -5.41 -7.22
N TYR A 253 -6.72 -5.46 -5.90
CA TYR A 253 -7.23 -6.64 -5.19
C TYR A 253 -8.65 -7.01 -5.64
N ARG A 254 -9.53 -6.02 -5.83
CA ARG A 254 -10.89 -6.21 -6.37
C ARG A 254 -10.86 -6.81 -7.77
N ILE A 255 -10.03 -6.26 -8.66
CA ILE A 255 -9.86 -6.76 -10.04
C ILE A 255 -9.34 -8.19 -10.01
N ASN A 256 -8.29 -8.47 -9.24
CA ASN A 256 -7.73 -9.82 -9.08
C ASN A 256 -8.76 -10.83 -8.56
N ARG A 257 -9.66 -10.41 -7.66
CA ARG A 257 -10.74 -11.29 -7.18
C ARG A 257 -11.85 -11.53 -8.20
N ALA A 258 -12.13 -10.53 -9.05
CA ALA A 258 -13.11 -10.67 -10.11
C ALA A 258 -12.57 -11.51 -11.28
N PHE A 259 -11.26 -11.41 -11.55
CA PHE A 259 -10.57 -12.07 -12.66
C PHE A 259 -9.30 -12.78 -12.16
N PRO A 260 -9.42 -13.89 -11.42
CA PRO A 260 -8.29 -14.55 -10.76
C PRO A 260 -7.25 -15.14 -11.74
N ASP A 261 -7.65 -15.39 -12.99
CA ASP A 261 -6.78 -15.96 -14.02
C ASP A 261 -5.90 -14.91 -14.72
N LEU A 262 -6.09 -13.61 -14.42
CA LEU A 262 -5.28 -12.56 -15.02
C LEU A 262 -3.93 -12.42 -14.29
N PRO A 263 -2.80 -12.74 -14.95
CA PRO A 263 -1.49 -12.48 -14.36
C PRO A 263 -1.28 -10.98 -14.11
N ILE A 264 -0.76 -10.67 -12.92
CA ILE A 264 -0.40 -9.31 -12.51
C ILE A 264 1.11 -9.13 -12.66
N LEU A 265 1.51 -8.24 -13.56
CA LEU A 265 2.88 -7.94 -13.90
C LEU A 265 3.23 -6.53 -13.44
N ALA A 266 4.42 -6.32 -12.89
CA ALA A 266 4.89 -5.00 -12.47
C ALA A 266 6.15 -4.58 -13.23
N LEU A 267 6.09 -3.39 -13.82
CA LEU A 267 7.19 -2.69 -14.44
C LEU A 267 7.65 -1.57 -13.49
N VAL A 268 8.82 -1.76 -12.90
CA VAL A 268 9.46 -0.87 -11.91
C VAL A 268 10.89 -0.54 -12.34
N ASP A 269 11.44 0.54 -11.83
CA ASP A 269 12.85 0.89 -12.09
C ASP A 269 13.80 -0.18 -11.51
N TRP A 270 14.98 -0.32 -12.13
CA TRP A 270 16.05 -1.17 -11.58
C TRP A 270 16.78 -0.42 -10.46
N ASN A 271 16.15 -0.35 -9.29
CA ASN A 271 16.69 0.22 -8.08
C ASN A 271 16.00 -0.35 -6.81
N PRO A 272 16.57 -0.16 -5.60
CA PRO A 272 15.98 -0.68 -4.37
C PRO A 272 14.56 -0.14 -4.06
N ALA A 273 14.24 1.09 -4.47
CA ALA A 273 12.91 1.67 -4.27
C ALA A 273 11.86 1.02 -5.18
N GLY A 274 12.18 0.76 -6.44
CA GLY A 274 11.34 0.06 -7.41
C GLY A 274 11.00 -1.35 -6.93
N LEU A 275 12.00 -2.10 -6.43
CA LEU A 275 11.75 -3.41 -5.83
C LEU A 275 10.89 -3.31 -4.56
N ALA A 276 11.07 -2.29 -3.71
CA ALA A 276 10.23 -2.07 -2.54
C ALA A 276 8.77 -1.74 -2.92
N ILE A 277 8.55 -1.04 -4.04
CA ILE A 277 7.21 -0.77 -4.60
C ILE A 277 6.54 -2.07 -5.04
N LEU A 278 7.26 -2.90 -5.79
CA LEU A 278 6.79 -4.23 -6.18
C LEU A 278 6.43 -5.09 -4.96
N CYS A 279 7.30 -5.14 -3.96
CA CYS A 279 7.06 -5.87 -2.72
C CYS A 279 5.82 -5.36 -1.96
N THR A 280 5.50 -4.07 -2.06
CA THR A 280 4.31 -3.50 -1.39
C THR A 280 3.01 -3.96 -2.04
N PHE A 281 2.99 -4.14 -3.37
CA PHE A 281 1.87 -4.77 -4.06
C PHE A 281 1.81 -6.28 -3.77
N LYS A 282 2.96 -6.96 -3.79
CA LYS A 282 3.05 -8.42 -3.63
C LYS A 282 2.71 -8.90 -2.23
N PHE A 283 3.38 -8.35 -1.22
CA PHE A 283 3.31 -8.84 0.16
C PHE A 283 2.57 -7.89 1.11
N GLY A 284 2.52 -6.60 0.78
CA GLY A 284 2.01 -5.54 1.65
C GLY A 284 3.10 -4.73 2.35
N SER A 285 2.70 -3.75 3.15
CA SER A 285 3.60 -2.82 3.84
C SER A 285 3.65 -3.11 5.33
N VAL A 286 4.85 -3.37 5.87
CA VAL A 286 5.09 -3.54 7.32
C VAL A 286 4.69 -2.29 8.10
N ALA A 287 4.95 -1.10 7.54
CA ALA A 287 4.61 0.17 8.18
C ALA A 287 3.10 0.35 8.38
N MET A 288 2.30 -0.32 7.56
CA MET A 288 0.83 -0.38 7.60
C MET A 288 0.32 -1.81 7.86
N GLY A 289 1.13 -2.64 8.55
CA GLY A 289 0.97 -4.09 8.56
C GLY A 289 -0.35 -4.62 9.15
N LEU A 290 -1.11 -3.79 9.86
CA LEU A 290 -2.44 -4.14 10.37
C LEU A 290 -3.55 -4.06 9.31
N GLU A 291 -3.31 -3.32 8.22
CA GLU A 291 -4.29 -3.08 7.16
C GLU A 291 -3.79 -3.60 5.81
N ALA A 292 -2.50 -3.42 5.54
CA ALA A 292 -1.92 -3.58 4.23
C ALA A 292 -1.92 -5.02 3.72
N TYR A 293 -1.89 -6.03 4.60
CA TYR A 293 -1.87 -7.43 4.18
C TYR A 293 -3.13 -7.83 3.38
N ARG A 294 -4.25 -7.15 3.62
CA ARG A 294 -5.56 -7.47 3.03
C ARG A 294 -5.59 -7.34 1.51
N TYR A 295 -4.69 -6.54 0.95
CA TYR A 295 -4.69 -6.16 -0.47
C TYR A 295 -3.42 -6.61 -1.19
N ALA A 296 -2.74 -7.61 -0.65
CA ALA A 296 -1.61 -8.27 -1.28
C ALA A 296 -2.10 -9.14 -2.47
N CYS A 297 -1.42 -9.05 -3.61
CA CYS A 297 -1.75 -9.78 -4.84
C CYS A 297 -0.51 -10.53 -5.37
N ASN A 298 -0.67 -11.60 -6.16
CA ASN A 298 0.46 -12.35 -6.70
C ASN A 298 1.10 -11.59 -7.88
N VAL A 299 1.88 -10.56 -7.56
CA VAL A 299 2.53 -9.71 -8.56
C VAL A 299 3.86 -10.33 -8.97
N LYS A 300 4.09 -10.41 -10.28
CA LYS A 300 5.35 -10.86 -10.90
C LYS A 300 6.12 -9.66 -11.43
N TRP A 301 7.44 -9.70 -11.30
CA TRP A 301 8.33 -8.65 -11.76
C TRP A 301 8.62 -8.83 -13.24
N LEU A 302 8.09 -7.90 -14.06
CA LEU A 302 8.31 -7.90 -15.50
C LEU A 302 9.70 -7.34 -15.86
N GLY A 303 10.09 -6.24 -15.21
CA GLY A 303 11.35 -5.56 -15.44
C GLY A 303 11.33 -4.17 -14.81
N LEU A 304 12.39 -3.38 -14.92
CA LEU A 304 13.74 -3.76 -15.39
C LEU A 304 14.44 -4.64 -14.34
N ARG A 305 15.16 -5.68 -14.79
CA ARG A 305 16.00 -6.57 -13.97
C ARG A 305 17.46 -6.55 -14.43
N SER A 306 18.34 -7.22 -13.69
CA SER A 306 19.77 -7.33 -14.02
C SER A 306 20.04 -7.84 -15.45
N ASN A 307 19.22 -8.79 -15.92
CA ASN A 307 19.30 -9.34 -17.28
C ASN A 307 18.87 -8.35 -18.38
N ASP A 308 18.12 -7.30 -18.04
CA ASP A 308 17.67 -6.28 -18.99
C ASP A 308 18.70 -5.14 -19.12
N LEU A 309 19.73 -5.10 -18.25
CA LEU A 309 20.75 -4.05 -18.25
C LEU A 309 21.57 -3.92 -19.54
N PRO A 310 21.86 -4.99 -20.32
CA PRO A 310 22.50 -4.84 -21.63
C PRO A 310 21.69 -3.98 -22.62
N LEU A 311 20.39 -3.77 -22.39
CA LEU A 311 19.53 -2.90 -23.20
C LEU A 311 19.65 -1.42 -22.78
N VAL A 312 20.30 -1.13 -21.66
CA VAL A 312 20.42 0.22 -21.10
C VAL A 312 21.78 0.81 -21.47
N PRO A 313 21.85 2.01 -22.08
CA PRO A 313 23.12 2.64 -22.40
C PRO A 313 23.88 3.06 -21.13
N ASP A 314 25.21 2.99 -21.18
CA ASP A 314 26.05 3.23 -20.01
C ASP A 314 25.85 4.61 -19.36
N GLN A 315 25.52 5.62 -20.17
CA GLN A 315 25.28 6.99 -19.72
C GLN A 315 23.99 7.15 -18.89
N SER A 316 23.04 6.22 -18.99
CA SER A 316 21.78 6.26 -18.25
C SER A 316 21.88 5.67 -16.85
N PHE A 317 23.00 5.03 -16.50
CA PHE A 317 23.20 4.55 -15.13
C PHE A 317 23.53 5.70 -14.18
N VAL A 318 22.81 5.74 -13.07
CA VAL A 318 23.01 6.74 -12.01
C VAL A 318 23.61 6.05 -10.78
N PRO A 319 24.56 6.66 -10.06
CA PRO A 319 25.05 6.09 -8.81
C PRO A 319 23.94 5.97 -7.76
N LEU A 320 24.03 4.94 -6.91
CA LEU A 320 23.12 4.75 -5.79
C LEU A 320 23.26 5.89 -4.77
N LYS A 321 22.12 6.39 -4.28
CA LYS A 321 22.08 7.40 -3.22
C LYS A 321 22.14 6.72 -1.84
N PRO A 322 22.51 7.44 -0.76
CA PRO A 322 22.49 6.91 0.60
C PRO A 322 21.14 6.31 1.01
N LYS A 323 20.04 6.92 0.54
CA LYS A 323 18.68 6.42 0.77
C LYS A 323 18.42 5.08 0.07
N ASP A 324 18.96 4.88 -1.13
CA ASP A 324 18.81 3.61 -1.87
C ASP A 324 19.52 2.49 -1.11
N LEU A 325 20.73 2.75 -0.59
CA LEU A 325 21.47 1.81 0.26
C LEU A 325 20.71 1.47 1.55
N GLN A 326 20.03 2.44 2.16
CA GLN A 326 19.20 2.19 3.34
C GLN A 326 18.02 1.25 3.02
N ILE A 327 17.35 1.47 1.88
CA ILE A 327 16.25 0.61 1.42
C ILE A 327 16.80 -0.78 1.09
N ALA A 328 17.93 -0.87 0.39
CA ALA A 328 18.58 -2.13 0.04
C ALA A 328 18.93 -2.96 1.27
N ARG A 329 19.53 -2.34 2.31
CA ARG A 329 19.78 -3.01 3.60
C ARG A 329 18.50 -3.51 4.26
N SER A 330 17.44 -2.70 4.22
CA SER A 330 16.13 -3.10 4.75
C SER A 330 15.54 -4.30 4.01
N LEU A 331 15.66 -4.33 2.68
CA LEU A 331 15.20 -5.44 1.83
C LEU A 331 16.03 -6.71 2.07
N MET A 332 17.35 -6.61 2.14
CA MET A 332 18.24 -7.74 2.40
C MET A 332 18.03 -8.34 3.80
N SER A 333 17.70 -7.51 4.79
CA SER A 333 17.36 -7.98 6.15
C SER A 333 15.98 -8.63 6.27
N SER A 334 15.16 -8.56 5.23
CA SER A 334 13.80 -9.06 5.24
C SER A 334 13.77 -10.56 5.03
N GLY A 335 13.27 -11.31 6.01
CA GLY A 335 13.00 -12.75 5.88
C GLY A 335 11.87 -13.09 4.88
N ILE A 336 11.23 -12.07 4.30
CA ILE A 336 10.10 -12.18 3.37
C ILE A 336 10.57 -12.27 1.92
N LEU A 337 11.74 -11.70 1.64
CA LEU A 337 12.20 -11.53 0.27
C LEU A 337 12.73 -12.86 -0.27
N LEU A 338 12.26 -13.24 -1.46
CA LEU A 338 12.76 -14.41 -2.19
C LEU A 338 14.25 -14.23 -2.51
N ASP A 339 15.00 -15.33 -2.57
CA ASP A 339 16.44 -15.27 -2.79
C ASP A 339 16.78 -14.65 -4.15
N SER A 340 16.00 -14.94 -5.20
CA SER A 340 16.16 -14.29 -6.51
C SER A 340 16.03 -12.75 -6.46
N TYR A 341 15.19 -12.22 -5.56
CA TYR A 341 15.05 -10.78 -5.37
C TYR A 341 16.20 -10.22 -4.52
N LYS A 342 16.74 -11.00 -3.57
CA LYS A 342 17.95 -10.61 -2.83
C LYS A 342 19.17 -10.57 -3.75
N ASP A 343 19.28 -11.51 -4.68
CA ASP A 343 20.35 -11.54 -5.68
C ASP A 343 20.32 -10.27 -6.55
N GLU A 344 19.14 -9.86 -7.03
CA GLU A 344 18.97 -8.59 -7.75
C GLU A 344 19.43 -7.38 -6.93
N VAL A 345 19.07 -7.31 -5.64
CA VAL A 345 19.54 -6.23 -4.74
C VAL A 345 21.05 -6.29 -4.53
N ALA A 346 21.63 -7.48 -4.40
CA ALA A 346 23.07 -7.67 -4.28
C ALA A 346 23.80 -7.15 -5.53
N VAL A 347 23.28 -7.43 -6.73
CA VAL A 347 23.83 -6.90 -7.99
C VAL A 347 23.73 -5.38 -8.04
N MET A 348 22.63 -4.78 -7.59
CA MET A 348 22.49 -3.31 -7.49
C MET A 348 23.58 -2.72 -6.58
N ILE A 349 23.77 -3.29 -5.38
CA ILE A 349 24.79 -2.83 -4.41
C ILE A 349 26.20 -3.01 -4.97
N GLN A 350 26.51 -4.19 -5.53
CA GLN A 350 27.83 -4.51 -6.07
C GLN A 350 28.23 -3.56 -7.19
N ARG A 351 27.30 -3.25 -8.11
CA ARG A 351 27.54 -2.31 -9.21
C ARG A 351 27.54 -0.85 -8.75
N GLY A 352 26.94 -0.54 -7.62
CA GLY A 352 26.79 0.83 -7.12
C GLY A 352 25.95 1.74 -8.01
N ARG A 353 25.14 1.17 -8.91
CA ARG A 353 24.39 1.88 -9.96
C ARG A 353 22.90 1.51 -9.92
N ARG A 354 22.06 2.38 -10.46
CA ARG A 354 20.62 2.19 -10.72
C ARG A 354 20.28 2.60 -12.15
N ALA A 355 19.19 2.04 -12.70
CA ALA A 355 18.65 2.41 -14.01
C ALA A 355 17.15 2.70 -13.91
N GLU A 356 16.70 3.66 -14.72
CA GLU A 356 15.30 4.06 -14.83
C GLU A 356 14.67 3.44 -16.08
N ILE A 357 13.37 3.12 -16.05
CA ILE A 357 12.67 2.50 -17.18
C ILE A 357 12.80 3.34 -18.46
N GLU A 358 12.81 4.67 -18.34
CA GLU A 358 12.96 5.62 -19.45
C GLU A 358 14.28 5.44 -20.22
N ALA A 359 15.30 4.81 -19.64
CA ALA A 359 16.55 4.56 -20.34
C ALA A 359 16.36 3.67 -21.59
N LEU A 360 15.28 2.88 -21.63
CA LEU A 360 14.91 2.09 -22.80
C LEU A 360 14.52 2.95 -24.03
N TYR A 361 14.17 4.23 -23.84
CA TYR A 361 13.89 5.15 -24.95
C TYR A 361 15.11 5.45 -25.82
N PHE A 362 16.31 5.04 -25.38
CA PHE A 362 17.51 5.04 -26.22
C PHE A 362 17.30 4.28 -27.54
N HIS A 363 16.46 3.23 -27.54
CA HIS A 363 16.11 2.45 -28.73
C HIS A 363 14.91 3.01 -29.52
N GLY A 364 14.42 4.20 -29.15
CA GLY A 364 13.24 4.86 -29.72
C GLY A 364 12.02 4.82 -28.79
N TYR A 365 11.08 5.76 -28.98
CA TYR A 365 9.90 5.89 -28.11
C TYR A 365 8.95 4.68 -28.17
N ASP A 366 8.86 4.01 -29.32
CA ASP A 366 8.03 2.80 -29.51
C ASP A 366 8.66 1.54 -28.90
N TYR A 367 9.93 1.60 -28.49
CA TYR A 367 10.65 0.41 -28.02
C TYR A 367 10.07 -0.15 -26.72
N LEU A 368 9.53 0.71 -25.87
CA LEU A 368 9.01 0.30 -24.57
C LEU A 368 7.85 -0.70 -24.69
N GLY A 369 6.90 -0.45 -25.60
CA GLY A 369 5.81 -1.38 -25.90
C GLY A 369 6.34 -2.72 -26.41
N LYS A 370 7.33 -2.68 -27.32
CA LYS A 370 7.99 -3.89 -27.85
C LYS A 370 8.71 -4.68 -26.77
N TYR A 371 9.39 -4.01 -25.84
CA TYR A 371 10.05 -4.62 -24.69
C TYR A 371 9.05 -5.36 -23.80
N ILE A 372 7.96 -4.69 -23.39
CA ILE A 372 6.91 -5.29 -22.56
C ILE A 372 6.29 -6.50 -23.28
N ALA A 373 5.91 -6.35 -24.56
CA ALA A 373 5.32 -7.42 -25.35
C ALA A 373 6.26 -8.63 -25.48
N LYS A 374 7.54 -8.41 -25.77
CA LYS A 374 8.55 -9.48 -25.87
C LYS A 374 8.65 -10.26 -24.57
N LYS A 375 8.76 -9.57 -23.43
CA LYS A 375 8.87 -10.17 -22.10
C LYS A 375 7.64 -11.00 -21.75
N ILE A 376 6.44 -10.50 -22.07
CA ILE A 376 5.18 -11.21 -21.86
C ILE A 376 5.12 -12.48 -22.71
N VAL A 377 5.42 -12.40 -24.01
CA VAL A 377 5.38 -13.56 -24.92
C VAL A 377 6.40 -14.63 -24.51
N GLN A 378 7.59 -14.21 -24.08
CA GLN A 378 8.63 -15.12 -23.60
C GLN A 378 8.37 -15.66 -22.18
N SER A 379 7.32 -15.19 -21.50
CA SER A 379 7.06 -15.45 -20.09
C SER A 379 8.26 -15.11 -19.20
N ASP A 380 9.02 -14.08 -19.58
CA ASP A 380 10.23 -13.65 -18.90
C ASP A 380 9.91 -12.65 -17.77
N TYR A 381 9.35 -13.17 -16.68
CA TYR A 381 9.01 -12.43 -15.46
C TYR A 381 9.06 -13.34 -14.23
N VAL A 382 9.29 -12.78 -13.03
CA VAL A 382 9.54 -13.54 -11.76
C VAL A 382 8.69 -13.16 -10.56
#